data_AF-A0A6N9BCJ3-F1
#
_entry.id   AF-A0A6N9BCJ3-F1
#
_cell.length_a   1.000
_cell.length_b   1.000
_cell.length_c   1.000
_cell.angle_alpha   90.00
_cell.angle_beta   90.00
_cell.angle_gamma   90.00
#
_symmetry.space_group_name_H-M   'P 1'
#
loop_
_entity.id
_entity.type
_entity.pdbx_description
1 polymer ?
#
loop_
_entity_poly.entity_id
_entity_poly.type
_entity_poly.pdbx_seq_one_letter_code
_entity_poly.pdbx_strand_id
1 'polypeptide(L)'
;MFNKIESLGGFIFYVGLRKTLSSAVHNSNRLYARVLLEAIKRIDQFCAEDCSPAGNFILVLDQHQQREQLITAAARSMYGRETQRKYMIEPPFQAESHRYQTLQAADWIAGLVGRLGAFWADPDAYPENALFRRYFEQRLNRVSHRSGIRI
;
A
#
# COMPACT_ATOMS: atom_id res chain seq x y z
N MET A 1 -14.28 0.37 -11.11
CA MET A 1 -13.55 0.81 -9.91
C MET A 1 -12.57 1.95 -10.21
N PHE A 2 -11.46 1.72 -10.91
CA PHE A 2 -10.42 2.76 -11.13
C PHE A 2 -10.90 4.03 -11.83
N ASN A 3 -11.73 3.90 -12.87
CA ASN A 3 -12.36 5.07 -13.51
C ASN A 3 -13.18 5.90 -12.51
N LYS A 4 -13.82 5.26 -11.52
CA LYS A 4 -14.62 5.97 -10.51
C LYS A 4 -13.70 6.71 -9.53
N ILE A 5 -12.61 6.08 -9.09
CA ILE A 5 -11.58 6.70 -8.24
C ILE A 5 -11.05 7.96 -8.93
N GLU A 6 -10.65 7.85 -10.19
CA GLU A 6 -10.18 8.98 -11.00
C GLU A 6 -11.22 10.08 -11.16
N SER A 7 -12.47 9.74 -11.48
CA SER A 7 -13.55 10.73 -11.66
C SER A 7 -13.88 11.49 -10.38
N LEU A 8 -13.53 10.94 -9.22
CA LEU A 8 -13.69 11.59 -7.91
C LEU A 8 -12.43 12.39 -7.51
N GLY A 9 -11.42 12.49 -8.37
CA GLY A 9 -10.13 13.09 -8.06
C GLY A 9 -9.28 12.25 -7.09
N GLY A 10 -9.68 11.01 -6.84
CA GLY A 10 -8.91 10.07 -6.03
C GLY A 10 -7.80 9.41 -6.82
N PHE A 11 -6.88 8.80 -6.09
CA PHE A 11 -5.77 8.05 -6.66
C PHE A 11 -5.52 6.76 -5.87
N ILE A 12 -4.67 5.91 -6.42
CA ILE A 12 -4.21 4.67 -5.80
C ILE A 12 -2.73 4.78 -5.46
N PHE A 13 -2.38 4.22 -4.32
CA PHE A 13 -1.01 4.06 -3.89
C PHE A 13 -0.78 2.58 -3.53
N TYR A 14 0.34 2.01 -3.97
CA TYR A 14 0.75 0.67 -3.55
C TYR A 14 2.27 0.53 -3.47
N VAL A 15 2.73 -0.25 -2.48
CA VAL A 15 4.13 -0.65 -2.34
C VAL A 15 4.17 -2.16 -2.20
N GLY A 16 5.05 -2.79 -2.97
CA GLY A 16 5.28 -4.22 -2.88
C GLY A 16 6.75 -4.58 -3.01
N LEU A 17 7.04 -5.85 -2.75
CA LEU A 17 8.36 -6.44 -2.93
C LEU A 17 8.21 -7.92 -3.27
N ARG A 18 9.05 -8.41 -4.17
CA ARG A 18 9.15 -9.82 -4.51
C ARG A 18 9.71 -10.58 -3.31
N LYS A 19 9.05 -11.66 -2.94
CA LYS A 19 9.56 -12.60 -1.93
C LYS A 19 10.66 -13.42 -2.58
N THR A 20 11.89 -13.25 -2.13
CA THR A 20 13.07 -13.96 -2.65
C THR A 20 13.54 -15.09 -1.74
N LEU A 21 13.06 -15.15 -0.50
CA LEU A 21 13.39 -16.19 0.47
C LEU A 21 12.34 -17.29 0.47
N SER A 22 12.77 -18.53 0.71
CA SER A 22 11.86 -19.66 0.88
C SER A 22 10.96 -19.48 2.10
N SER A 23 9.77 -20.09 2.07
CA SER A 23 8.76 -19.98 3.12
C SER A 23 9.27 -20.40 4.51
N ALA A 24 10.24 -21.30 4.59
CA ALA A 24 10.82 -21.81 5.84
C ALA A 24 11.62 -20.76 6.63
N VAL A 25 12.14 -19.71 5.98
CA VAL A 25 12.93 -18.64 6.62
C VAL A 25 12.15 -17.31 6.67
N HIS A 26 10.95 -17.28 6.09
CA HIS A 26 10.24 -16.05 5.83
C HIS A 26 9.45 -15.55 7.06
N ASN A 27 9.85 -14.40 7.60
CA ASN A 27 9.07 -13.68 8.61
C ASN A 27 8.10 -12.69 7.92
N SER A 28 6.87 -13.14 7.67
CA SER A 28 5.78 -12.35 7.06
C SER A 28 5.46 -11.07 7.83
N ASN A 29 5.53 -11.15 9.16
CA ASN A 29 5.24 -10.05 10.08
C ASN A 29 6.24 -8.90 9.93
N ARG A 30 7.53 -9.23 9.91
CA ARG A 30 8.61 -8.26 9.64
C ARG A 30 8.48 -7.67 8.25
N LEU A 31 8.04 -8.46 7.27
CA LEU A 31 7.78 -7.98 5.93
C LEU A 31 6.66 -6.96 5.88
N TYR A 32 5.54 -7.26 6.53
CA TYR A 32 4.39 -6.36 6.60
C TYR A 32 4.78 -5.01 7.22
N ALA A 33 5.47 -5.03 8.36
CA ALA A 33 5.95 -3.81 9.01
C ALA A 33 6.87 -3.00 8.08
N ARG A 34 7.75 -3.65 7.33
CA ARG A 34 8.63 -2.97 6.36
C ARG A 34 7.85 -2.33 5.21
N VAL A 35 6.85 -3.03 4.67
CA VAL A 35 5.97 -2.49 3.62
C VAL A 35 5.16 -1.31 4.14
N LEU A 36 4.61 -1.42 5.35
CA LEU A 36 3.86 -0.34 6.00
C LEU A 36 4.73 0.91 6.19
N LEU A 37 5.96 0.77 6.69
CA LEU A 37 6.87 1.91 6.88
C LEU A 37 7.29 2.56 5.55
N GLU A 38 7.49 1.75 4.50
CA GLU A 38 7.75 2.28 3.16
C GLU A 38 6.51 2.98 2.58
N ALA A 39 5.30 2.48 2.86
CA ALA A 39 4.05 3.12 2.50
C ALA A 39 3.90 4.49 3.16
N ILE A 40 4.05 4.56 4.49
CA ILE A 40 4.00 5.80 5.26
C ILE A 40 5.02 6.80 4.72
N LYS A 41 6.27 6.37 4.45
CA LYS A 41 7.30 7.24 3.88
C LYS A 41 6.86 7.90 2.58
N ARG A 42 6.30 7.13 1.64
CA ARG A 42 5.95 7.66 0.32
C ARG A 42 4.70 8.54 0.33
N ILE A 43 3.73 8.23 1.19
CA ILE A 43 2.55 9.09 1.39
C ILE A 43 2.98 10.41 2.04
N ASP A 44 3.86 10.36 3.04
CA ASP A 44 4.44 11.55 3.66
C ASP A 44 5.18 12.42 2.63
N GLN A 45 5.96 11.82 1.73
CA GLN A 45 6.60 12.52 0.61
C GLN A 45 5.60 13.09 -0.41
N PHE A 46 4.53 12.36 -0.74
CA PHE A 46 3.46 12.86 -1.60
C PHE A 46 2.84 14.14 -1.01
N CYS A 47 2.50 14.10 0.28
CA CYS A 47 1.97 15.25 1.00
C CYS A 47 2.92 16.44 1.03
N ALA A 48 4.23 16.20 1.13
CA ALA A 48 5.26 17.23 1.17
C ALA A 48 5.56 17.86 -0.20
N GLU A 49 5.66 17.03 -1.24
CA GLU A 49 6.26 17.37 -2.53
C GLU A 49 5.22 17.55 -3.65
N ASP A 50 4.12 16.80 -3.61
CA ASP A 50 3.12 16.78 -4.70
C ASP A 50 1.84 17.57 -4.37
N CYS A 51 1.60 17.90 -3.10
CA CYS A 51 0.47 18.72 -2.67
C CYS A 51 0.85 20.20 -2.57
N SER A 52 -0.04 21.08 -3.07
CA SER A 52 0.11 22.54 -2.92
C SER A 52 -1.21 23.16 -2.41
N PRO A 53 -1.27 23.61 -1.14
CA PRO A 53 -0.22 23.55 -0.11
C PRO A 53 0.06 22.10 0.35
N ALA A 54 1.13 21.92 1.11
CA ALA A 54 1.48 20.60 1.66
C ALA A 54 0.30 20.00 2.44
N GLY A 55 -0.02 18.75 2.14
CA GLY A 55 -1.19 18.06 2.68
C GLY A 55 -0.89 17.34 4.00
N ASN A 56 -1.93 16.93 4.73
CA ASN A 56 -1.81 15.98 5.82
C ASN A 56 -2.67 14.75 5.51
N PHE A 57 -2.35 13.61 6.13
CA PHE A 57 -3.10 12.38 5.90
C PHE A 57 -3.39 11.60 7.19
N ILE A 58 -4.46 10.80 7.12
CA ILE A 58 -4.83 9.78 8.08
C ILE A 58 -4.70 8.43 7.38
N LEU A 59 -4.13 7.44 8.06
CA LEU A 59 -4.04 6.08 7.57
C LEU A 59 -4.97 5.17 8.37
N VAL A 60 -5.89 4.51 7.67
CA VAL A 60 -6.77 3.48 8.23
C VAL A 60 -6.38 2.13 7.63
N LEU A 61 -6.16 1.15 8.48
CA LEU A 61 -5.78 -0.22 8.14
C LEU A 61 -6.93 -1.17 8.50
N ASP A 62 -7.00 -2.31 7.84
CA ASP A 62 -7.84 -3.41 8.35
C ASP A 62 -7.23 -3.98 9.65
N GLN A 63 -8.05 -4.66 10.43
CA GLN A 63 -7.61 -5.33 11.64
C GLN A 63 -6.48 -6.32 11.34
N HIS A 64 -5.42 -6.24 12.13
CA HIS A 64 -4.26 -7.12 12.00
C HIS A 64 -3.86 -7.70 13.35
N GLN A 65 -3.48 -8.98 13.37
CA GLN A 65 -3.09 -9.69 14.61
C GLN A 65 -1.94 -8.99 15.36
N GLN A 66 -1.12 -8.21 14.66
CA GLN A 66 0.04 -7.51 15.21
C GLN A 66 -0.17 -6.01 15.43
N ARG A 67 -1.41 -5.62 15.74
CA ARG A 67 -1.81 -4.21 15.93
C ARG A 67 -0.80 -3.37 16.71
N GLU A 68 -0.40 -3.83 17.90
CA GLU A 68 0.51 -3.10 18.77
C GLU A 68 1.87 -2.83 18.13
N GLN A 69 2.45 -3.83 17.47
CA GLN A 69 3.74 -3.72 16.80
C GLN A 69 3.68 -2.72 15.64
N LEU A 70 2.59 -2.73 14.86
CA LEU A 70 2.42 -1.85 13.71
C LEU A 70 2.19 -0.40 14.12
N ILE A 71 1.33 -0.16 15.12
CA ILE A 71 1.11 1.18 15.67
C ILE A 71 2.41 1.72 16.25
N THR A 72 3.15 0.92 17.01
CA THR A 72 4.44 1.32 17.59
C THR A 72 5.46 1.65 16.50
N ALA A 73 5.56 0.83 15.45
CA ALA A 73 6.48 1.10 14.34
C ALA A 73 6.12 2.40 13.60
N ALA A 74 4.83 2.63 13.33
CA ALA A 74 4.35 3.84 12.68
C ALA A 74 4.62 5.09 13.55
N ALA A 75 4.31 5.04 14.85
CA ALA A 75 4.60 6.13 15.78
C ALA A 75 6.09 6.47 15.85
N ARG A 76 6.97 5.45 15.88
CA ARG A 76 8.43 5.67 15.81
C ARG A 76 8.85 6.33 14.50
N SER A 77 8.17 6.03 13.40
CA SER A 77 8.40 6.70 12.12
C SER A 77 7.91 8.15 12.13
N MET A 78 6.81 8.47 12.81
CA MET A 78 6.30 9.84 12.93
C MET A 78 7.19 10.73 13.78
N TYR A 79 7.65 10.24 14.94
CA TYR A 79 8.33 11.05 15.95
C TYR A 79 9.85 10.81 16.02
N GLY A 80 10.38 9.94 15.16
CA GLY A 80 11.81 9.63 15.11
C GLY A 80 12.65 10.84 14.70
N ARG A 81 13.83 10.99 15.31
CA ARG A 81 14.71 12.16 15.13
C ARG A 81 15.34 12.27 13.73
N GLU A 82 15.64 11.14 13.09
CA GLU A 82 16.42 11.12 11.84
C GLU A 82 15.55 11.18 10.57
N THR A 83 14.35 10.59 10.60
CA THR A 83 13.45 10.53 9.43
C THR A 83 12.01 10.78 9.82
N GLN A 84 11.76 11.96 10.40
CA GLN A 84 10.45 12.35 10.89
C GLN A 84 9.42 12.38 9.75
N ARG A 85 8.33 11.61 9.88
CA ARG A 85 7.17 11.68 8.98
C ARG A 85 6.16 12.66 9.56
N LYS A 86 6.18 13.89 9.05
CA LYS A 86 5.52 15.06 9.66
C LYS A 86 4.08 15.25 9.20
N TYR A 87 3.69 14.64 8.10
CA TYR A 87 2.40 14.88 7.45
C TYR A 87 1.33 13.84 7.81
N MET A 88 1.72 12.77 8.52
CA MET A 88 0.76 11.86 9.14
C MET A 88 0.25 12.50 10.44
N ILE A 89 -1.07 12.65 10.58
CA ILE A 89 -1.67 13.37 11.70
C ILE A 89 -1.52 12.60 13.01
N GLU A 90 -1.69 11.27 12.96
CA GLU A 90 -1.57 10.37 14.11
C GLU A 90 -1.22 8.94 13.67
N PRO A 91 -0.78 8.06 14.59
CA PRO A 91 -0.53 6.67 14.26
C PRO A 91 -1.76 5.97 13.64
N PRO A 92 -1.59 5.00 12.73
CA PRO A 92 -2.69 4.43 11.97
C PRO A 92 -3.79 3.81 12.83
N PHE A 93 -5.04 4.01 12.40
CA PHE A 93 -6.19 3.34 12.98
C PHE A 93 -6.38 1.96 12.37
N GLN A 94 -6.98 1.05 13.13
CA GLN A 94 -7.50 -0.20 12.60
C GLN A 94 -9.01 -0.23 12.72
N ALA A 95 -9.68 -0.63 11.64
CA ALA A 95 -11.12 -0.77 11.59
C ALA A 95 -11.51 -2.10 10.94
N GLU A 96 -12.73 -2.58 11.18
CA GLU A 96 -13.16 -3.88 10.68
C GLU A 96 -13.59 -3.81 9.20
N SER A 97 -12.86 -4.45 8.28
CA SER A 97 -13.21 -4.48 6.86
C SER A 97 -14.67 -4.92 6.60
N HIS A 98 -15.23 -5.86 7.36
CA HIS A 98 -16.64 -6.27 7.19
C HIS A 98 -17.68 -5.17 7.47
N ARG A 99 -17.31 -4.08 8.15
CA ARG A 99 -18.19 -2.93 8.44
C ARG A 99 -17.96 -1.74 7.52
N TYR A 100 -16.77 -1.64 6.94
CA TYR A 100 -16.37 -0.49 6.12
C TYR A 100 -16.11 -0.90 4.68
N GLN A 101 -17.02 -0.53 3.78
CA GLN A 101 -16.89 -0.81 2.34
C GLN A 101 -15.62 -0.22 1.72
N THR A 102 -15.11 0.89 2.28
CA THR A 102 -13.85 1.51 1.85
C THR A 102 -12.64 0.62 2.13
N LEU A 103 -12.62 -0.10 3.25
CA LEU A 103 -11.57 -1.07 3.57
C LEU A 103 -11.69 -2.31 2.67
N GLN A 104 -12.91 -2.82 2.44
CA GLN A 104 -13.10 -3.92 1.48
C GLN A 104 -12.60 -3.54 0.08
N ALA A 105 -12.90 -2.31 -0.36
CA ALA A 105 -12.39 -1.80 -1.63
C ALA A 105 -10.85 -1.79 -1.66
N ALA A 106 -10.20 -1.39 -0.56
CA ALA A 106 -8.74 -1.45 -0.45
C ALA A 106 -8.21 -2.90 -0.56
N ASP A 107 -8.88 -3.88 0.05
CA ASP A 107 -8.51 -5.30 -0.04
C ASP A 107 -8.64 -5.84 -1.47
N TRP A 108 -9.72 -5.47 -2.18
CA TRP A 108 -9.90 -5.81 -3.60
C TRP A 108 -8.78 -5.22 -4.46
N ILE A 109 -8.38 -3.97 -4.21
CA ILE A 109 -7.26 -3.33 -4.90
C ILE A 109 -5.96 -4.08 -4.59
N ALA A 110 -5.69 -4.38 -3.32
CA ALA A 110 -4.49 -5.10 -2.90
C ALA A 110 -4.40 -6.48 -3.55
N GLY A 111 -5.51 -7.21 -3.60
CA GLY A 111 -5.59 -8.51 -4.29
C GLY A 111 -5.29 -8.41 -5.79
N LEU A 112 -5.83 -7.39 -6.47
CA LEU A 112 -5.58 -7.17 -7.90
C LEU A 112 -4.12 -6.75 -8.15
N VAL A 113 -3.58 -5.80 -7.37
CA VAL A 113 -2.18 -5.37 -7.44
C VAL A 113 -1.25 -6.55 -7.17
N GLY A 114 -1.60 -7.43 -6.23
CA GLY A 114 -0.83 -8.64 -5.95
C GLY A 114 -0.76 -9.59 -7.16
N ARG A 115 -1.87 -9.82 -7.85
CA ARG A 115 -1.90 -10.65 -9.08
C ARG A 115 -1.10 -10.03 -10.22
N LEU A 116 -1.25 -8.72 -10.42
CA LEU A 116 -0.45 -7.98 -11.39
C LEU A 116 1.04 -8.03 -11.03
N GLY A 117 1.39 -7.83 -9.76
CA GLY A 117 2.75 -7.91 -9.26
C GLY A 117 3.40 -9.28 -9.44
N ALA A 118 2.64 -10.36 -9.22
CA ALA A 118 3.09 -11.72 -9.49
C ALA A 118 3.39 -11.91 -10.99
N PHE A 119 2.48 -11.46 -11.85
CA PHE A 119 2.68 -11.51 -13.30
C PHE A 119 3.86 -10.66 -13.77
N TRP A 120 4.05 -9.46 -13.21
CA TRP A 120 5.20 -8.62 -13.53
C TRP A 120 6.52 -9.25 -13.10
N ALA A 121 6.52 -9.99 -11.99
CA ALA A 121 7.71 -10.62 -11.46
C ALA A 121 8.10 -11.91 -12.19
N ASP A 122 7.13 -12.69 -12.63
CA ASP A 122 7.32 -13.96 -13.32
C ASP A 122 6.09 -14.31 -14.18
N PRO A 123 6.03 -13.84 -15.45
CA PRO A 123 4.88 -14.08 -16.32
C PRO A 123 4.66 -15.58 -16.61
N ASP A 124 5.74 -16.37 -16.66
CA ASP A 124 5.72 -17.79 -17.03
C ASP A 124 5.19 -18.65 -15.88
N ALA A 125 5.47 -18.27 -14.63
CA ALA A 125 4.92 -18.92 -13.45
C ALA A 125 3.45 -18.58 -13.18
N TYR A 126 2.95 -17.46 -13.71
CA TYR A 126 1.59 -16.94 -13.46
C TYR A 126 0.80 -16.58 -14.73
N PRO A 127 0.75 -17.43 -15.77
CA PRO A 127 0.15 -17.08 -17.05
C PRO A 127 -1.34 -16.75 -16.95
N GLU A 128 -2.06 -17.33 -15.98
CA GLU A 128 -3.47 -17.05 -15.71
C GLU A 128 -3.71 -15.57 -15.36
N ASN A 129 -2.70 -14.88 -14.85
CA ASN A 129 -2.81 -13.47 -14.48
C ASN A 129 -2.73 -12.51 -15.67
N ALA A 130 -2.43 -12.99 -16.88
CA ALA A 130 -2.42 -12.18 -18.10
C ALA A 130 -3.77 -11.49 -18.38
N LEU A 131 -4.88 -12.13 -17.98
CA LEU A 131 -6.23 -11.56 -18.02
C LEU A 131 -6.28 -10.25 -17.21
N PHE A 132 -5.75 -10.25 -15.99
CA PHE A 132 -5.79 -9.05 -15.14
C PHE A 132 -4.97 -7.93 -15.75
N ARG A 133 -3.81 -8.25 -16.33
CA ARG A 133 -2.98 -7.29 -17.05
C ARG A 133 -3.77 -6.62 -18.17
N ARG A 134 -4.40 -7.42 -19.04
CA ARG A 134 -5.17 -6.94 -20.19
C ARG A 134 -6.28 -5.95 -19.82
N TYR A 135 -7.00 -6.20 -18.73
CA TYR A 135 -8.18 -5.39 -18.38
C TYR A 135 -7.93 -4.28 -17.36
N PHE A 136 -6.88 -4.38 -16.54
CA PHE A 136 -6.71 -3.52 -15.38
C PHE A 136 -5.39 -2.77 -15.30
N GLU A 137 -4.30 -3.25 -15.89
CA GLU A 137 -2.96 -2.64 -15.74
C GLU A 137 -2.96 -1.17 -16.17
N GLN A 138 -3.43 -0.88 -17.39
CA GLN A 138 -3.45 0.49 -17.91
C GLN A 138 -4.28 1.43 -17.02
N ARG A 139 -5.44 0.95 -16.53
CA ARG A 139 -6.34 1.74 -15.68
C ARG A 139 -5.77 1.96 -14.29
N LEU A 140 -5.09 0.95 -13.72
CA LEU A 140 -4.37 1.06 -12.46
C LEU A 140 -3.24 2.09 -12.59
N ASN A 141 -2.41 1.97 -13.62
CA ASN A 141 -1.25 2.83 -13.83
C ASN A 141 -1.65 4.30 -13.99
N ARG A 142 -2.75 4.58 -14.70
CA ARG A 142 -3.27 5.94 -14.88
C ARG A 142 -3.60 6.65 -13.58
N VAL A 143 -4.06 5.90 -12.57
CA VAL A 143 -4.49 6.46 -11.27
C VAL A 143 -3.48 6.21 -10.16
N SER A 144 -2.31 5.66 -10.47
CA SER A 144 -1.31 5.29 -9.47
C SER A 144 -0.29 6.40 -9.22
N HIS A 145 -0.09 6.78 -7.96
CA HIS A 145 0.88 7.81 -7.56
C HIS A 145 1.92 7.21 -6.63
N ARG A 146 3.20 7.50 -6.87
CA ARG A 146 4.35 7.00 -6.07
C ARG A 146 4.33 5.49 -5.79
N SER A 147 3.63 4.73 -6.64
CA SER A 147 3.46 3.29 -6.49
C SER A 147 4.66 2.53 -7.03
N GLY A 148 4.90 1.32 -6.52
CA GLY A 148 5.87 0.42 -7.12
C GLY A 148 6.10 -0.87 -6.35
N ILE A 149 6.37 -1.94 -7.11
CA ILE A 149 6.75 -3.25 -6.57
C ILE A 149 8.23 -3.46 -6.89
N ARG A 150 9.05 -3.75 -5.88
CA ARG A 150 10.45 -4.11 -6.08
C ARG A 150 10.52 -5.58 -6.48
N ILE A 151 10.73 -5.83 -7.77
CA ILE A 151 10.78 -7.17 -8.38
C ILE A 151 12.18 -7.75 -8.29
#